data_AF-A0A7X9GL10-F1
#
_entry.id   AF-A0A7X9GL10-F1
#
_cell.length_a   1.000
_cell.length_b   1.000
_cell.length_c   1.000
_cell.angle_alpha   90.00
_cell.angle_beta   90.00
_cell.angle_gamma   90.00
#
_symmetry.space_group_name_H-M   'P 1'
#
loop_
_entity.id
_entity.type
_entity.pdbx_description
1 polymer ?
#
loop_
_entity_poly.entity_id
_entity_poly.type
_entity_poly.pdbx_seq_one_letter_code
_entity_poly.pdbx_strand_id
1 'polypeptide(L)'
;MKKLIRLFAMCMILILLLCSCGKNKGVDEQEEDLTPTSSLSIDEKAAAALSEKVPVILYFSDEQQTKLVKEIRYVDIAEAKKGAEVLASVMVKELIKGPKADKVKPLIPEGTNLRGPVKIEDRVATVDFTKEFVEKHPGGETLAELTIYSIVNTLTELKDIERVKIIINGKETKNFAGKIKLDTDFPRNDAVVDKEVGLAVPEEVGLTPVDGVNEYDPVGLSEYEGEDPLE
;
A
#
# COMPACT_ATOMS: atom_id res chain seq x y z
N MET A 1 -33.51 37.68 37.05
CA MET A 1 -32.69 36.78 36.20
C MET A 1 -31.44 37.44 35.61
N LYS A 2 -31.51 38.62 34.97
CA LYS A 2 -30.32 39.28 34.37
C LYS A 2 -29.21 39.69 35.38
N LYS A 3 -29.56 40.00 36.63
CA LYS A 3 -28.58 40.33 37.69
C LYS A 3 -27.85 39.11 38.26
N LEU A 4 -28.53 37.95 38.32
CA LEU A 4 -27.94 36.66 38.72
C LEU A 4 -27.00 36.11 37.64
N ILE A 5 -27.36 36.28 36.35
CA ILE A 5 -26.51 35.88 35.22
C ILE A 5 -25.21 36.71 35.18
N ARG A 6 -25.27 38.01 35.46
CA ARG A 6 -24.08 38.87 35.56
C ARG A 6 -23.17 38.49 36.73
N LEU A 7 -23.75 38.08 37.86
CA LEU A 7 -22.99 37.61 39.03
C LEU A 7 -22.27 36.29 38.73
N PHE A 8 -22.95 35.33 38.08
CA PHE A 8 -22.33 34.07 37.66
C PHE A 8 -21.24 34.25 36.60
N ALA A 9 -21.45 35.14 35.61
CA ALA A 9 -20.44 35.44 34.60
C ALA A 9 -19.19 36.13 35.21
N MET A 10 -19.38 36.98 36.22
CA MET A 10 -18.28 37.63 36.94
C MET A 10 -17.49 36.65 37.81
N CYS A 11 -18.16 35.70 38.48
CA CYS A 11 -17.49 34.66 39.26
C CYS A 11 -16.72 33.65 38.39
N MET A 12 -17.24 33.30 37.21
CA MET A 12 -16.56 32.33 36.33
C MET A 12 -15.27 32.90 35.72
N ILE A 13 -15.24 34.21 35.42
CA ILE A 13 -14.04 34.89 34.92
C ILE A 13 -12.98 35.05 36.02
N LEU A 14 -13.38 35.16 37.29
CA LEU A 14 -12.46 35.23 38.44
C LEU A 14 -11.77 33.88 38.74
N ILE A 15 -12.43 32.76 38.45
CA ILE A 15 -11.90 31.40 38.64
C ILE A 15 -10.83 31.04 37.59
N LEU A 16 -10.88 31.64 36.40
CA LEU A 16 -9.93 31.41 35.31
C LEU A 16 -8.58 32.15 35.47
N LEU A 17 -8.43 33.00 36.49
CA LEU A 17 -7.23 33.81 36.73
C LEU A 17 -6.29 33.26 37.84
N LEU A 18 -6.56 32.08 38.42
CA LEU A 18 -5.81 31.54 39.58
C LEU A 18 -4.98 30.27 39.31
N CYS A 19 -4.75 29.85 38.07
CA CYS A 19 -3.77 28.80 37.77
C CYS A 19 -2.64 29.32 36.88
N SER A 20 -1.77 30.12 37.51
CA SER A 20 -0.46 30.55 37.00
C SER A 20 0.66 29.91 37.84
N CYS A 21 1.73 29.48 37.19
CA CYS A 21 2.77 28.49 37.56
C CYS A 21 3.56 28.69 38.88
N GLY A 22 4.18 27.60 39.39
CA GLY A 22 5.34 27.73 40.30
C GLY A 22 5.96 26.48 41.01
N LYS A 23 6.71 25.64 40.28
CA LYS A 23 8.14 25.24 40.52
C LYS A 23 8.66 24.62 41.88
N ASN A 24 9.00 23.31 41.80
CA ASN A 24 10.31 22.63 42.07
C ASN A 24 10.67 21.80 43.35
N LYS A 25 11.34 20.67 43.02
CA LYS A 25 12.38 19.82 43.70
C LYS A 25 12.00 18.69 44.68
N GLY A 26 12.37 17.47 44.26
CA GLY A 26 12.65 16.29 45.08
C GLY A 26 12.75 15.04 44.21
N VAL A 27 13.96 14.49 44.06
CA VAL A 27 14.39 13.40 43.16
C VAL A 27 13.92 12.04 43.68
N ASP A 28 13.46 11.16 42.78
CA ASP A 28 13.90 9.77 42.79
C ASP A 28 13.86 9.19 41.37
N GLU A 29 14.90 8.44 41.07
CA GLU A 29 15.34 7.95 39.77
C GLU A 29 14.58 6.67 39.37
N GLN A 30 14.06 6.63 38.13
CA GLN A 30 14.15 5.45 37.28
C GLN A 30 13.83 5.86 35.83
N GLU A 31 14.90 6.08 35.08
CA GLU A 31 14.88 6.10 33.63
C GLU A 31 14.64 4.65 33.14
N GLU A 32 13.43 4.35 32.70
CA GLU A 32 13.22 3.24 31.76
C GLU A 32 13.15 3.84 30.35
N ASP A 33 14.35 3.91 29.76
CA ASP A 33 14.61 4.17 28.36
C ASP A 33 13.96 3.05 27.51
N LEU A 34 12.69 3.23 27.15
CA LEU A 34 12.06 2.45 26.09
C LEU A 34 12.22 3.18 24.76
N THR A 35 13.46 3.33 24.30
CA THR A 35 13.70 3.46 22.87
C THR A 35 13.29 2.14 22.21
N PRO A 36 12.50 2.16 21.13
CA PRO A 36 12.23 0.94 20.39
C PRO A 36 13.55 0.45 19.79
N THR A 37 14.12 -0.62 20.33
CA THR A 37 15.21 -1.37 19.70
C THR A 37 14.66 -2.15 18.50
N SER A 38 14.24 -1.43 17.46
CA SER A 38 14.34 -1.94 16.10
C SER A 38 15.71 -1.54 15.57
N SER A 39 16.72 -2.34 15.87
CA SER A 39 17.97 -2.33 15.12
C SER A 39 17.70 -2.95 13.73
N LEU A 40 17.05 -2.17 12.86
CA LEU A 40 17.14 -2.36 11.43
C LEU A 40 18.21 -1.39 10.96
N SER A 41 19.43 -1.88 10.76
CA SER A 41 20.47 -1.13 10.06
C SER A 41 20.08 -1.01 8.59
N ILE A 42 19.17 -0.07 8.29
CA ILE A 42 18.90 0.34 6.93
C ILE A 42 20.09 1.19 6.51
N ASP A 43 20.84 0.74 5.50
CA ASP A 43 21.88 1.55 4.87
C ASP A 43 21.30 2.92 4.51
N GLU A 44 22.04 4.01 4.77
CA GLU A 44 21.59 5.39 4.51
C GLU A 44 21.08 5.59 3.07
N LYS A 45 21.63 4.83 2.12
CA LYS A 45 21.20 4.76 0.72
C LYS A 45 19.83 4.12 0.54
N ALA A 46 19.50 3.06 1.28
CA ALA A 46 18.20 2.41 1.25
C ALA A 46 17.13 3.26 1.97
N ALA A 47 17.49 3.94 3.06
CA ALA A 47 16.62 4.90 3.74
C ALA A 47 16.31 6.12 2.88
N ALA A 48 17.32 6.68 2.19
CA ALA A 48 17.14 7.76 1.23
C ALA A 48 16.29 7.35 0.02
N ALA A 49 16.50 6.13 -0.51
CA ALA A 49 15.70 5.59 -1.61
C ALA A 49 14.22 5.39 -1.22
N LEU A 50 13.92 5.05 0.03
CA LEU A 50 12.55 4.95 0.54
C LEU A 50 11.90 6.33 0.77
N SER A 51 12.67 7.33 1.21
CA SER A 51 12.18 8.71 1.38
C SER A 51 11.71 9.37 0.08
N GLU A 52 12.14 8.86 -1.08
CA GLU A 52 11.76 9.36 -2.39
C GLU A 52 10.67 8.54 -3.09
N LYS A 53 10.06 7.56 -2.40
CA LYS A 53 9.00 6.73 -2.96
C LYS A 53 7.67 6.92 -2.25
N VAL A 54 6.59 6.70 -2.98
CA VAL A 54 5.22 6.69 -2.47
C VAL A 54 4.63 5.30 -2.72
N PRO A 55 4.01 4.67 -1.70
CA PRO A 55 3.31 3.41 -1.92
C PRO A 55 2.01 3.66 -2.69
N VAL A 56 1.77 2.84 -3.72
CA VAL A 56 0.50 2.73 -4.44
C VAL A 56 0.01 1.29 -4.37
N ILE A 57 -1.30 1.10 -4.46
CA ILE A 57 -1.92 -0.23 -4.46
C ILE A 57 -2.26 -0.60 -5.89
N LEU A 58 -1.80 -1.77 -6.32
CA LEU A 58 -2.11 -2.40 -7.60
C LEU A 58 -2.94 -3.65 -7.35
N TYR A 59 -3.85 -3.98 -8.25
CA TYR A 59 -4.68 -5.18 -8.16
C TYR A 59 -4.27 -6.19 -9.22
N PHE A 60 -3.81 -7.36 -8.78
CA PHE A 60 -3.48 -8.50 -9.64
C PHE A 60 -4.41 -9.67 -9.35
N SER A 61 -4.31 -10.75 -10.11
CA SER A 61 -5.12 -11.94 -9.84
C SER A 61 -4.46 -12.85 -8.81
N ASP A 62 -5.24 -13.58 -8.03
CA ASP A 62 -4.78 -14.77 -7.31
C ASP A 62 -4.27 -15.88 -8.25
N GLU A 63 -3.61 -16.91 -7.70
CA GLU A 63 -3.10 -18.04 -8.48
C GLU A 63 -4.19 -18.76 -9.30
N GLN A 64 -5.42 -18.81 -8.77
CA GLN A 64 -6.54 -19.52 -9.39
C GLN A 64 -7.31 -18.69 -10.42
N GLN A 65 -6.97 -17.41 -10.58
CA GLN A 65 -7.65 -16.49 -11.49
C GLN A 65 -9.15 -16.30 -11.20
N THR A 66 -9.48 -16.18 -9.92
CA THR A 66 -10.86 -16.03 -9.43
C THR A 66 -11.11 -14.73 -8.68
N LYS A 67 -10.07 -14.11 -8.11
CA LYS A 67 -10.17 -12.90 -7.29
C LYS A 67 -9.00 -11.95 -7.53
N LEU A 68 -9.21 -10.68 -7.20
CA LEU A 68 -8.18 -9.66 -7.18
C LEU A 68 -7.49 -9.59 -5.81
N VAL A 69 -6.17 -9.60 -5.84
CA VAL A 69 -5.29 -9.46 -4.67
C VAL A 69 -4.54 -8.14 -4.77
N LYS A 70 -4.40 -7.45 -3.64
CA LYS A 70 -3.71 -6.16 -3.56
C LYS A 70 -2.21 -6.39 -3.47
N GLU A 71 -1.43 -5.64 -4.25
CA GLU A 71 0.03 -5.56 -4.13
C GLU A 71 0.44 -4.10 -3.90
N ILE A 72 1.35 -3.86 -2.95
CA ILE A 72 1.96 -2.53 -2.78
C ILE A 72 3.13 -2.37 -3.75
N ARG A 73 3.10 -1.29 -4.53
CA ARG A 73 4.22 -0.87 -5.37
C ARG A 73 4.73 0.49 -4.93
N TYR A 74 6.05 0.64 -4.84
CA TYR A 74 6.68 1.92 -4.54
C TYR A 74 7.03 2.66 -5.84
N VAL A 75 6.43 3.82 -6.05
CA VAL A 75 6.66 4.69 -7.23
C VAL A 75 7.35 5.98 -6.82
N ASP A 76 8.03 6.66 -7.74
CA ASP A 76 8.77 7.89 -7.44
C ASP A 76 7.86 9.02 -6.95
N ILE A 77 8.21 9.64 -5.82
CA ILE A 77 7.49 10.79 -5.25
C ILE A 77 7.47 11.96 -6.22
N ALA A 78 8.52 12.09 -7.05
CA ALA A 78 8.60 13.10 -8.10
C ALA A 78 7.50 12.91 -9.16
N GLU A 79 7.04 11.68 -9.41
CA GLU A 79 5.91 11.41 -10.30
C GLU A 79 4.57 11.66 -9.59
N ALA A 80 4.43 11.20 -8.34
CA ALA A 80 3.23 11.41 -7.54
C ALA A 80 2.89 12.91 -7.37
N LYS A 81 3.90 13.78 -7.25
CA LYS A 81 3.74 15.23 -7.10
C LYS A 81 3.34 15.96 -8.40
N LYS A 82 3.40 15.31 -9.57
CA LYS A 82 3.05 15.94 -10.86
C LYS A 82 1.55 15.97 -11.13
N GLY A 83 0.73 15.35 -10.28
CA GLY A 83 -0.73 15.36 -10.36
C GLY A 83 -1.34 13.98 -10.60
N ALA A 84 -2.66 13.90 -10.42
CA ALA A 84 -3.41 12.64 -10.45
C ALA A 84 -3.30 11.90 -11.80
N GLU A 85 -3.34 12.60 -12.93
CA GLU A 85 -3.22 12.00 -14.27
C GLU A 85 -1.86 11.33 -14.49
N VAL A 86 -0.79 11.96 -14.02
CA VAL A 86 0.57 11.40 -14.12
C VAL A 86 0.68 10.16 -13.25
N LEU A 87 0.22 10.24 -12.00
CA LEU A 87 0.23 9.10 -11.08
C LEU A 87 -0.63 7.93 -11.60
N ALA A 88 -1.83 8.20 -12.10
CA ALA A 88 -2.70 7.21 -12.74
C ALA A 88 -2.00 6.52 -13.93
N SER A 89 -1.32 7.30 -14.77
CA SER A 89 -0.54 6.76 -15.89
C SER A 89 0.60 5.85 -15.43
N VAL A 90 1.27 6.19 -14.34
CA VAL A 90 2.34 5.38 -13.74
C VAL A 90 1.76 4.08 -13.17
N MET A 91 0.65 4.13 -12.44
CA MET A 91 -0.01 2.95 -11.87
C MET A 91 -0.43 1.95 -12.97
N VAL A 92 -0.98 2.43 -14.08
CA VAL A 92 -1.33 1.56 -15.21
C VAL A 92 -0.09 0.97 -15.88
N LYS A 93 1.00 1.73 -16.01
CA LYS A 93 2.28 1.19 -16.50
C LYS A 93 2.83 0.11 -15.57
N GLU A 94 2.72 0.27 -14.25
CA GLU A 94 3.13 -0.75 -13.30
C GLU A 94 2.24 -2.00 -13.37
N LEU A 95 0.93 -1.87 -13.60
CA LEU A 95 0.06 -3.01 -13.89
C LEU A 95 0.49 -3.76 -15.16
N ILE A 96 0.83 -3.04 -16.23
CA ILE A 96 1.30 -3.63 -17.50
C ILE A 96 2.61 -4.41 -17.29
N LYS A 97 3.51 -3.93 -16.42
CA LYS A 97 4.75 -4.64 -16.07
C LYS A 97 4.48 -5.96 -15.34
N GLY A 98 3.32 -6.10 -14.71
CA GLY A 98 2.93 -7.30 -13.97
C GLY A 98 3.30 -7.25 -12.48
N PRO A 99 2.88 -8.29 -11.74
CA PRO A 99 3.11 -8.40 -10.32
C PRO A 99 4.59 -8.60 -9.98
N LYS A 100 4.96 -8.21 -8.77
CA LYS A 100 6.27 -8.51 -8.16
C LYS A 100 6.16 -9.41 -6.94
N ALA A 101 4.97 -9.51 -6.34
CA ALA A 101 4.72 -10.47 -5.28
C ALA A 101 4.55 -11.87 -5.88
N ASP A 102 4.95 -12.89 -5.11
CA ASP A 102 4.66 -14.27 -5.47
C ASP A 102 3.18 -14.57 -5.34
N LYS A 103 2.76 -15.68 -5.96
CA LYS A 103 1.39 -16.22 -5.85
C LYS A 103 0.29 -15.29 -6.39
N VAL A 104 0.67 -14.29 -7.18
CA VAL A 104 -0.25 -13.46 -7.95
C VAL A 104 0.12 -13.49 -9.43
N LYS A 105 -0.87 -13.28 -10.30
CA LYS A 105 -0.73 -13.38 -11.75
C LYS A 105 -1.13 -12.08 -12.46
N PRO A 106 -0.46 -11.74 -13.58
CA PRO A 106 -0.88 -10.61 -14.40
C PRO A 106 -2.22 -10.89 -15.09
N LEU A 107 -2.98 -9.84 -15.33
CA LEU A 107 -4.27 -9.88 -16.04
C LEU A 107 -4.24 -9.14 -17.38
N ILE A 108 -3.38 -8.12 -17.50
CA ILE A 108 -3.23 -7.36 -18.74
C ILE A 108 -2.47 -8.22 -19.77
N PRO A 109 -3.00 -8.41 -21.00
CA PRO A 109 -2.34 -9.23 -22.01
C PRO A 109 -0.98 -8.71 -22.44
N GLU A 110 -0.07 -9.64 -22.76
CA GLU A 110 1.30 -9.32 -23.14
C GLU A 110 1.38 -8.47 -24.42
N GLY A 111 2.18 -7.40 -24.37
CA GLY A 111 2.35 -6.46 -25.48
C GLY A 111 1.29 -5.35 -25.50
N THR A 112 0.35 -5.34 -24.55
CA THR A 112 -0.48 -4.15 -24.29
C THR A 112 0.39 -2.97 -23.90
N ASN A 113 0.12 -1.80 -24.46
CA ASN A 113 0.75 -0.55 -24.03
C ASN A 113 -0.27 0.59 -23.91
N LEU A 114 0.09 1.63 -23.19
CA LEU A 114 -0.64 2.90 -23.18
C LEU A 114 -0.30 3.70 -24.44
N ARG A 115 -1.33 4.24 -25.09
CA ARG A 115 -1.15 5.14 -26.25
C ARG A 115 -0.90 6.59 -25.87
N GLY A 116 -1.20 6.95 -24.63
CA GLY A 116 -1.03 8.29 -24.10
C GLY A 116 -1.18 8.32 -22.58
N PRO A 117 -1.04 9.51 -21.98
CA PRO A 117 -1.35 9.68 -20.57
C PRO A 117 -2.82 9.39 -20.29
N VAL A 118 -3.10 8.85 -19.11
CA VAL A 118 -4.45 8.72 -18.56
C VAL A 118 -5.01 10.11 -18.35
N LYS A 119 -6.23 10.35 -18.84
CA LYS A 119 -6.93 11.63 -18.69
C LYS A 119 -8.01 11.51 -17.63
N ILE A 120 -8.19 12.53 -16.79
CA ILE A 120 -9.22 12.54 -15.75
C ILE A 120 -10.14 13.73 -15.95
N GLU A 121 -11.41 13.44 -16.25
CA GLU A 121 -12.46 14.44 -16.43
C GLU A 121 -13.70 13.98 -15.66
N ASP A 122 -14.32 14.87 -14.87
CA ASP A 122 -15.52 14.57 -14.07
C ASP A 122 -15.42 13.29 -13.20
N ARG A 123 -14.24 13.06 -12.60
CA ARG A 123 -13.89 11.86 -11.81
C ARG A 123 -13.91 10.55 -12.61
N VAL A 124 -13.86 10.63 -13.93
CA VAL A 124 -13.73 9.49 -14.84
C VAL A 124 -12.33 9.48 -15.45
N ALA A 125 -11.57 8.42 -15.19
CA ALA A 125 -10.28 8.22 -15.81
C ALA A 125 -10.42 7.50 -17.16
N THR A 126 -9.99 8.13 -18.25
CA THR A 126 -9.96 7.51 -19.59
C THR A 126 -8.58 6.94 -19.86
N VAL A 127 -8.55 5.63 -20.14
CA VAL A 127 -7.33 4.87 -20.42
C VAL A 127 -7.36 4.36 -21.87
N ASP A 128 -6.40 4.81 -22.68
CA ASP A 128 -6.28 4.41 -24.09
C ASP A 128 -5.18 3.37 -24.27
N PHE A 129 -5.58 2.12 -24.52
CA PHE A 129 -4.67 1.01 -24.77
C PHE A 129 -4.46 0.75 -26.26
N THR A 130 -3.37 0.05 -26.57
CA THR A 130 -3.17 -0.56 -27.89
C THR A 130 -4.12 -1.75 -28.10
N LYS A 131 -4.25 -2.21 -29.36
CA LYS A 131 -5.19 -3.29 -29.74
C LYS A 131 -4.89 -4.65 -29.09
N GLU A 132 -3.64 -4.87 -28.69
CA GLU A 132 -3.18 -6.11 -28.03
C GLU A 132 -3.96 -6.39 -26.75
N PHE A 133 -4.46 -5.34 -26.07
CA PHE A 133 -5.33 -5.49 -24.90
C PHE A 133 -6.55 -6.37 -25.19
N VAL A 134 -7.12 -6.25 -26.39
CA VAL A 134 -8.28 -7.04 -26.82
C VAL A 134 -7.83 -8.28 -27.59
N GLU A 135 -6.97 -8.11 -28.59
CA GLU A 135 -6.59 -9.18 -29.53
C GLU A 135 -5.87 -10.36 -28.86
N LYS A 136 -5.13 -10.11 -27.78
CA LYS A 136 -4.38 -11.15 -27.06
C LYS A 136 -5.02 -11.55 -25.74
N HIS A 137 -6.21 -11.05 -25.43
CA HIS A 137 -6.90 -11.48 -24.21
C HIS A 137 -7.27 -12.96 -24.34
N PRO A 138 -6.96 -13.82 -23.34
CA PRO A 138 -7.24 -15.26 -23.38
C PRO A 138 -8.74 -15.63 -23.41
N GLY A 139 -9.64 -14.63 -23.45
CA GLY A 139 -11.08 -14.83 -23.32
C GLY A 139 -11.52 -15.21 -21.90
N GLY A 140 -12.74 -15.74 -21.79
CA GLY A 140 -13.38 -16.10 -20.51
C GLY A 140 -14.08 -14.91 -19.84
N GLU A 141 -15.31 -15.12 -19.36
CA GLU A 141 -16.11 -14.05 -18.73
C GLU A 141 -15.49 -13.58 -17.42
N THR A 142 -15.13 -14.51 -16.52
CA THR A 142 -14.46 -14.21 -15.24
C THR A 142 -13.13 -13.50 -15.45
N LEU A 143 -12.29 -14.01 -16.35
CA LEU A 143 -10.96 -13.44 -16.55
C LEU A 143 -11.04 -12.06 -17.19
N ALA A 144 -11.95 -11.86 -18.14
CA ALA A 144 -12.22 -10.54 -18.70
C ALA A 144 -12.72 -9.56 -17.62
N GLU A 145 -13.59 -10.01 -16.71
CA GLU A 145 -14.07 -9.20 -15.59
C GLU A 145 -12.93 -8.78 -14.66
N LEU A 146 -12.09 -9.73 -14.27
CA LEU A 146 -10.91 -9.46 -13.44
C LEU A 146 -9.94 -8.50 -14.13
N THR A 147 -9.69 -8.64 -15.43
CA THR A 147 -8.80 -7.73 -16.17
C THR A 147 -9.29 -6.29 -16.14
N ILE A 148 -10.60 -6.07 -16.32
CA ILE A 148 -11.19 -4.73 -16.22
C ILE A 148 -11.08 -4.20 -14.79
N TYR A 149 -11.51 -4.98 -13.79
CA TYR A 149 -11.51 -4.50 -12.42
C TYR A 149 -10.12 -4.42 -11.78
N SER A 150 -9.10 -5.11 -12.30
CA SER A 150 -7.70 -4.88 -11.96
C SER A 150 -7.31 -3.42 -12.24
N ILE A 151 -7.66 -2.91 -13.42
CA ILE A 151 -7.39 -1.52 -13.82
C ILE A 151 -8.28 -0.55 -13.04
N VAL A 152 -9.58 -0.84 -12.96
CA VAL A 152 -10.56 0.04 -12.30
C VAL A 152 -10.25 0.19 -10.81
N ASN A 153 -10.07 -0.91 -10.09
CA ASN A 153 -9.82 -0.86 -8.65
C ASN A 153 -8.47 -0.22 -8.34
N THR A 154 -7.46 -0.44 -9.19
CA THR A 154 -6.17 0.25 -9.07
C THR A 154 -6.32 1.76 -9.21
N LEU A 155 -6.98 2.23 -10.28
CA LEU A 155 -7.12 3.67 -10.53
C LEU A 155 -8.04 4.36 -9.51
N THR A 156 -9.07 3.68 -9.02
CA THR A 156 -9.99 4.21 -8.01
C THR A 156 -9.42 4.22 -6.59
N GLU A 157 -8.17 3.77 -6.37
CA GLU A 157 -7.42 4.12 -5.15
C GLU A 157 -7.08 5.61 -5.09
N LEU A 158 -7.02 6.27 -6.26
CA LEU A 158 -6.86 7.71 -6.34
C LEU A 158 -8.22 8.38 -6.07
N LYS A 159 -8.28 9.23 -5.04
CA LYS A 159 -9.52 9.88 -4.58
C LYS A 159 -10.22 10.74 -5.65
N ASP A 160 -9.48 11.18 -6.66
CA ASP A 160 -9.99 11.99 -7.76
C ASP A 160 -10.71 11.15 -8.84
N ILE A 161 -10.67 9.81 -8.75
CA ILE A 161 -11.21 8.88 -9.73
C ILE A 161 -12.27 7.98 -9.08
N GLU A 162 -13.49 8.01 -9.61
CA GLU A 162 -14.59 7.13 -9.19
C GLU A 162 -14.93 6.05 -10.22
N ARG A 163 -14.70 6.35 -11.50
CA ARG A 163 -15.00 5.44 -12.61
C ARG A 163 -13.86 5.45 -13.63
N VAL A 164 -13.74 4.37 -14.40
CA VAL A 164 -12.72 4.24 -15.45
C VAL A 164 -13.39 3.90 -16.77
N LYS A 165 -13.01 4.62 -17.82
CA LYS A 165 -13.39 4.34 -19.21
C LYS A 165 -12.18 3.78 -19.95
N ILE A 166 -12.36 2.63 -20.61
CA ILE A 166 -11.30 1.99 -21.38
C ILE A 166 -11.61 2.16 -22.87
N ILE A 167 -10.66 2.71 -23.61
CA ILE A 167 -10.73 2.85 -25.07
C ILE A 167 -9.54 2.17 -25.73
N ILE A 168 -9.70 1.78 -26.99
CA ILE A 168 -8.70 1.02 -27.74
C ILE A 168 -8.36 1.78 -29.01
N ASN A 169 -7.08 2.10 -29.21
CA ASN A 169 -6.61 2.87 -30.35
C ASN A 169 -7.34 4.20 -30.56
N GLY A 170 -7.64 4.90 -29.46
CA GLY A 170 -8.36 6.18 -29.46
C GLY A 170 -9.84 6.06 -29.81
N LYS A 171 -10.40 4.85 -29.82
CA LYS A 171 -11.80 4.58 -30.18
C LYS A 171 -12.51 3.78 -29.10
N GLU A 172 -13.78 4.11 -28.87
CA GLU A 172 -14.67 3.26 -28.07
C GLU A 172 -14.86 1.92 -28.76
N THR A 173 -14.85 0.85 -27.96
CA THR A 173 -14.98 -0.52 -28.46
C THR A 173 -16.05 -1.25 -27.68
N LYS A 174 -17.05 -1.81 -28.37
CA LYS A 174 -18.10 -2.60 -27.72
C LYS A 174 -17.68 -4.01 -27.37
N ASN A 175 -16.76 -4.59 -28.12
CA ASN A 175 -16.41 -6.00 -27.99
C ASN A 175 -15.08 -6.15 -27.28
N PHE A 176 -15.08 -6.80 -26.11
CA PHE A 176 -13.85 -7.19 -25.43
C PHE A 176 -13.70 -8.70 -25.40
N ALA A 177 -14.27 -9.35 -24.41
CA ALA A 177 -14.22 -10.79 -24.24
C ALA A 177 -15.49 -11.29 -23.52
N GLY A 178 -16.00 -12.43 -23.96
CA GLY A 178 -17.25 -13.00 -23.45
C GLY A 178 -18.43 -12.05 -23.65
N LYS A 179 -19.13 -11.72 -22.56
CA LYS A 179 -20.30 -10.81 -22.56
C LYS A 179 -19.96 -9.37 -22.19
N ILE A 180 -18.70 -9.09 -21.86
CA ILE A 180 -18.26 -7.79 -21.36
C ILE A 180 -18.08 -6.83 -22.53
N LYS A 181 -18.60 -5.61 -22.37
CA LYS A 181 -18.53 -4.52 -23.33
C LYS A 181 -17.79 -3.33 -22.73
N LEU A 182 -16.99 -2.61 -23.53
CA LEU A 182 -16.24 -1.43 -23.08
C LEU A 182 -16.88 -0.11 -23.55
N ASP A 183 -18.18 -0.11 -23.84
CA ASP A 183 -18.93 1.10 -24.23
C ASP A 183 -19.50 1.89 -23.05
N THR A 184 -19.14 1.51 -21.82
CA THR A 184 -19.51 2.20 -20.59
C THR A 184 -18.27 2.51 -19.76
N ASP A 185 -18.41 3.41 -18.79
CA ASP A 185 -17.45 3.55 -17.70
C ASP A 185 -17.74 2.52 -16.59
N PHE A 186 -16.69 2.11 -15.89
CA PHE A 186 -16.74 1.08 -14.87
C PHE A 186 -16.48 1.70 -13.51
N PRO A 187 -17.43 1.62 -12.56
CA PRO A 187 -17.17 1.97 -11.18
C PRO A 187 -16.34 0.90 -10.48
N ARG A 188 -15.73 1.26 -9.36
CA ARG A 188 -15.05 0.32 -8.47
C ARG A 188 -15.95 -0.87 -8.12
N ASN A 189 -15.36 -2.07 -8.07
CA ASN A 189 -16.05 -3.29 -7.65
C ASN A 189 -15.23 -4.05 -6.60
N ASP A 190 -15.61 -3.93 -5.33
CA ASP A 190 -14.94 -4.65 -4.23
C ASP A 190 -15.41 -6.11 -4.08
N ALA A 191 -16.42 -6.57 -4.82
CA ALA A 191 -16.90 -7.96 -4.74
C ALA A 191 -15.94 -8.97 -5.39
N VAL A 192 -15.13 -8.50 -6.34
CA VAL A 192 -14.09 -9.30 -7.01
C VAL A 192 -12.76 -9.29 -6.26
N VAL A 193 -12.62 -8.48 -5.20
CA VAL A 193 -11.41 -8.40 -4.39
C VAL A 193 -11.43 -9.49 -3.33
N ASP A 194 -10.32 -10.20 -3.17
CA ASP A 194 -10.09 -11.11 -2.05
C ASP A 194 -9.94 -10.27 -0.76
N LYS A 195 -10.81 -10.54 0.21
CA LYS A 195 -10.83 -9.83 1.50
C LYS A 195 -10.07 -10.59 2.58
N GLU A 196 -9.77 -11.87 2.34
CA GLU A 196 -9.07 -12.75 3.28
C GLU A 196 -7.56 -12.69 3.03
N VAL A 197 -7.16 -12.60 1.77
CA VAL A 197 -5.78 -12.28 1.39
C VAL A 197 -5.58 -10.78 1.48
N GLY A 198 -4.76 -10.34 2.46
CA GLY A 198 -4.41 -8.95 2.67
C GLY A 198 -3.53 -8.35 1.56
N LEU A 199 -2.47 -7.64 1.94
CA LEU A 199 -1.51 -7.08 0.98
C LEU A 199 -0.48 -8.16 0.62
N ALA A 200 -0.42 -8.53 -0.66
CA ALA A 200 0.72 -9.27 -1.20
C ALA A 200 1.93 -8.34 -1.21
N VAL A 201 3.00 -8.77 -0.53
CA VAL A 201 4.24 -7.99 -0.38
C VAL A 201 5.29 -8.59 -1.31
N PRO A 202 5.92 -7.79 -2.19
CA PRO A 202 7.07 -8.24 -2.98
C PRO A 202 8.21 -8.73 -2.08
N GLU A 203 8.85 -9.86 -2.42
CA GLU A 203 10.01 -10.38 -1.67
C GLU A 203 11.21 -9.38 -1.66
N GLU A 204 11.30 -8.48 -2.64
CA GLU A 204 12.41 -7.51 -2.77
C GLU A 204 12.32 -6.27 -1.85
N VAL A 205 11.53 -6.30 -0.78
CA VAL A 205 11.83 -5.43 0.36
C VAL A 205 12.92 -6.16 1.14
N GLY A 206 14.18 -5.93 0.75
CA GLY A 206 15.40 -6.54 1.32
C GLY A 206 15.58 -6.24 2.82
N LEU A 207 14.66 -6.75 3.63
CA LEU A 207 14.71 -6.86 5.06
C LEU A 207 14.86 -8.34 5.33
N THR A 208 16.06 -8.87 5.09
CA THR A 208 16.44 -10.12 5.73
C THR A 208 16.39 -9.86 7.24
N PRO A 209 15.65 -10.66 8.04
CA PRO A 209 15.86 -10.66 9.48
C PRO A 209 17.35 -10.88 9.71
N VAL A 210 18.00 -9.97 10.45
CA VAL A 210 19.34 -10.25 10.96
C VAL A 210 19.13 -11.44 11.89
N ASP A 211 19.58 -12.62 11.46
CA ASP A 211 19.65 -13.79 12.33
C ASP A 211 20.44 -13.37 13.56
N GLY A 212 19.70 -13.19 14.65
CA GLY A 212 20.25 -12.85 15.95
C GLY A 212 21.19 -13.97 16.32
N VAL A 213 22.47 -13.62 16.39
CA VAL A 213 23.53 -14.44 16.95
C VAL A 213 23.07 -14.87 18.35
N ASN A 214 22.68 -16.13 18.48
CA ASN A 214 22.80 -16.83 19.74
C ASN A 214 23.15 -18.29 19.41
N GLU A 215 24.43 -18.43 19.08
CA GLU A 215 25.21 -19.62 19.33
C GLU A 215 24.99 -19.97 20.81
N TYR A 216 23.99 -20.82 21.09
CA TYR A 216 23.89 -21.52 22.35
C TYR A 216 25.06 -22.49 22.38
N ASP A 217 26.18 -22.00 22.91
CA ASP A 217 27.30 -22.81 23.39
C ASP A 217 26.81 -23.46 24.70
N PRO A 218 26.48 -24.77 24.73
CA PRO A 218 26.05 -25.41 25.95
C PRO A 218 27.29 -25.55 26.83
N VAL A 219 27.34 -24.71 27.86
CA VAL A 219 28.28 -24.77 28.99
C VAL A 219 28.42 -26.24 29.42
N GLY A 220 29.57 -26.83 29.12
CA GLY A 220 29.96 -28.14 29.61
C GLY A 220 30.05 -28.08 31.14
N LEU A 221 29.02 -28.61 31.80
CA LEU A 221 29.06 -28.93 33.21
C LEU A 221 30.11 -30.03 33.40
N SER A 222 31.27 -29.62 33.89
CA SER A 222 32.30 -30.51 34.42
C SER A 222 31.71 -31.27 35.61
N GLU A 223 31.44 -32.56 35.42
CA GLU A 223 31.27 -33.49 36.53
C GLU A 223 32.62 -33.62 37.24
N TYR A 224 32.67 -33.04 38.44
CA TYR A 224 33.64 -33.38 39.47
C TYR A 224 33.32 -34.80 39.95
N GLU A 225 33.99 -35.80 39.39
CA GLU A 225 34.21 -37.05 40.11
C GLU A 225 35.62 -37.00 40.71
N GLY A 226 35.66 -36.90 42.03
CA GLY A 226 36.86 -37.10 42.81
C GLY A 226 36.95 -38.54 43.28
N GLU A 227 38.10 -39.16 43.05
CA GLU A 227 38.71 -40.19 43.92
C GLU A 227 40.23 -39.91 43.86
N ASP A 228 40.76 -39.22 44.87
CA ASP A 228 41.45 -39.72 46.08
C ASP A 228 42.92 -40.13 45.82
N PRO A 229 43.92 -39.53 46.51
CA PRO A 229 45.33 -39.78 46.27
C PRO A 229 45.87 -40.90 47.16
N LEU A 230 47.06 -41.40 46.80
CA LEU A 230 47.93 -42.36 47.51
C LEU A 230 47.86 -43.81 46.98
N GLU A 231 48.67 -44.13 45.97
CA GLU A 231 49.93 -44.92 46.05
C GLU A 231 50.52 -45.15 44.65
#